data_AF-A0AAP1QGY6-F1
#
_entry.id   AF-A0AAP1QGY6-F1
#
_cell.length_a   1.000
_cell.length_b   1.000
_cell.length_c   1.000
_cell.angle_alpha   90.00
_cell.angle_beta   90.00
_cell.angle_gamma   90.00
#
_symmetry.space_group_name_H-M   'P 1'
#
loop_
_entity.id
_entity.type
_entity.pdbx_description
1 polymer ?
#
loop_
_entity_poly.entity_id
_entity_poly.type
_entity_poly.pdbx_seq_one_letter_code
_entity_poly.pdbx_strand_id
1 'polypeptide(L)'
;MNKLFRNTLLAVAMTAGFSMAAQAATADEVPPVSQDPVVQHLKLSNDQVTKIKGLHQEFETNVNNIKIEGFKDGALIDVIQSGKWDEAKVKQQLAAFGQLDQQVRYYRVKYYFGVNQVLTPEQRTQVKKDLQQALN
;
A
#
# COMPACT_ATOMS: atom_id res chain seq x y z
N MET A 1 10.97 6.17 13.86
CA MET A 1 10.92 4.86 13.18
C MET A 1 12.01 4.83 12.14
N ASN A 2 12.84 3.78 12.13
CA ASN A 2 13.81 3.52 11.07
C ASN A 2 13.14 3.47 9.68
N LYS A 3 13.79 4.03 8.64
CA LYS A 3 13.34 4.01 7.24
C LYS A 3 13.05 2.59 6.73
N LEU A 4 13.92 1.62 7.02
CA LEU A 4 13.73 0.22 6.65
C LEU A 4 12.45 -0.35 7.26
N PHE A 5 12.24 -0.14 8.56
CA PHE A 5 11.04 -0.64 9.24
C PHE A 5 9.76 0.04 8.73
N ARG A 6 9.83 1.35 8.45
CA ARG A 6 8.74 2.07 7.78
C ARG A 6 8.40 1.45 6.44
N ASN A 7 9.40 1.24 5.60
CA ASN A 7 9.20 0.67 4.27
C ASN A 7 8.65 -0.75 4.35
N THR A 8 9.11 -1.56 5.30
CA THR A 8 8.53 -2.89 5.58
C THR A 8 7.06 -2.80 5.97
N LEU A 9 6.69 -1.90 6.89
CA LEU A 9 5.28 -1.71 7.26
C LEU A 9 4.42 -1.24 6.09
N LEU A 10 4.95 -0.33 5.26
CA LEU A 10 4.28 0.13 4.05
C LEU A 10 4.08 -1.03 3.06
N ALA A 11 5.12 -1.83 2.80
CA ALA A 11 5.01 -3.01 1.95
C ALA A 11 3.98 -4.03 2.48
N VAL A 12 3.92 -4.24 3.80
CA VAL A 12 2.90 -5.10 4.43
C VAL A 12 1.50 -4.52 4.24
N ALA A 13 1.28 -3.23 4.55
CA ALA A 13 -0.01 -2.56 4.32
C ALA A 13 -0.42 -2.60 2.84
N MET A 14 0.57 -2.59 1.95
CA MET A 14 0.32 -2.63 0.52
C MET A 14 -0.03 -4.02 0.00
N THR A 15 0.53 -5.08 0.57
CA THR A 15 0.24 -6.46 0.17
C THR A 15 -1.02 -7.01 0.86
N ALA A 16 -1.41 -6.44 2.00
CA ALA A 16 -2.65 -6.80 2.69
C ALA A 16 -3.88 -6.47 1.81
N GLY A 17 -4.53 -7.51 1.29
CA GLY A 17 -5.71 -7.39 0.41
C GLY A 17 -5.40 -7.34 -1.08
N PHE A 18 -4.28 -7.93 -1.54
CA PHE A 18 -4.11 -8.42 -2.91
C PHE A 18 -3.64 -9.88 -2.78
N SER A 19 -4.56 -10.83 -2.96
CA SER A 19 -4.31 -12.28 -2.87
C SER A 19 -3.60 -12.81 -4.13
N MET A 20 -2.46 -12.23 -4.50
CA MET A 20 -1.60 -12.73 -5.58
C MET A 20 -0.16 -12.73 -5.06
N ALA A 21 0.50 -13.89 -5.21
CA ALA A 21 1.81 -14.26 -4.68
C ALA A 21 2.71 -13.08 -4.30
N ALA A 22 3.16 -13.07 -3.04
CA ALA A 22 4.23 -12.20 -2.56
C ALA A 22 5.51 -12.46 -3.38
N GLN A 23 5.61 -11.88 -4.58
CA GLN A 23 6.91 -11.65 -5.18
C GLN A 23 7.65 -10.72 -4.21
N ALA A 24 8.85 -11.14 -3.84
CA ALA A 24 9.75 -10.41 -2.96
C ALA A 24 9.97 -8.98 -3.51
N ALA A 25 9.12 -8.05 -3.09
CA ALA A 25 9.39 -6.64 -3.21
C ALA A 25 10.63 -6.40 -2.35
N THR A 26 11.75 -6.11 -3.00
CA THR A 26 12.87 -5.45 -2.33
C THR A 26 12.28 -4.28 -1.55
N ALA A 27 12.58 -4.23 -0.25
CA ALA A 27 11.85 -3.48 0.78
C ALA A 27 11.94 -1.95 0.67
N ASP A 28 11.98 -1.39 -0.54
CA ASP A 28 12.31 0.01 -0.75
C ASP A 28 11.24 0.85 -1.47
N GLU A 29 10.29 0.32 -2.24
CA GLU A 29 9.36 1.18 -2.99
C GLU A 29 7.93 0.63 -3.15
N VAL A 30 6.99 1.53 -3.45
CA VAL A 30 5.66 1.19 -3.96
C VAL A 30 5.85 0.49 -5.31
N PRO A 31 5.17 -0.65 -5.61
CA PRO A 31 5.38 -1.36 -6.85
C PRO A 31 5.11 -0.43 -8.03
N PRO A 32 6.06 -0.24 -8.96
CA PRO A 32 5.86 0.65 -10.10
C PRO A 32 4.63 0.23 -10.90
N VAL A 33 4.06 1.14 -11.70
CA VAL A 33 2.89 0.87 -12.58
C VAL A 33 3.03 -0.43 -13.39
N SER A 34 4.26 -0.81 -13.79
CA SER A 34 4.55 -2.06 -14.52
C SER A 34 4.45 -3.34 -13.68
N GLN A 35 4.29 -3.22 -12.37
CA GLN A 35 4.10 -4.30 -11.40
C GLN A 35 2.73 -4.23 -10.72
N ASP A 36 1.90 -3.22 -11.04
CA ASP A 36 0.53 -3.12 -10.55
C ASP A 36 -0.36 -4.07 -11.38
N PRO A 37 -0.87 -5.17 -10.77
CA PRO A 37 -1.60 -6.21 -11.50
C PRO A 37 -2.91 -5.71 -12.11
N VAL A 38 -3.47 -4.61 -11.60
CA VAL A 38 -4.74 -4.02 -12.07
C VAL A 38 -4.54 -3.21 -13.36
N VAL A 39 -3.34 -2.67 -13.58
CA VAL A 39 -3.07 -1.77 -14.73
C VAL A 39 -2.08 -2.34 -15.75
N GLN A 40 -1.17 -3.23 -15.35
CA GLN A 40 -0.07 -3.71 -16.20
C GLN A 40 -0.52 -4.42 -17.49
N HIS A 41 -1.69 -5.03 -17.47
CA HIS A 41 -2.23 -5.80 -18.59
C HIS A 41 -3.16 -4.97 -19.50
N LEU A 42 -3.45 -3.72 -19.12
CA LEU A 42 -4.29 -2.83 -19.91
C LEU A 42 -3.54 -2.37 -21.15
N LYS A 43 -4.22 -2.37 -22.30
CA LYS A 43 -3.70 -1.76 -23.53
C LYS A 43 -3.83 -0.24 -23.44
N LEU A 44 -2.86 0.42 -22.81
CA LEU A 44 -2.85 1.86 -22.58
C LEU A 44 -2.21 2.63 -23.76
N SER A 45 -2.74 3.82 -24.06
CA SER A 45 -2.04 4.78 -24.92
C SER A 45 -0.88 5.45 -24.17
N ASN A 46 0.05 6.07 -24.91
CA ASN A 46 1.18 6.80 -24.30
C ASN A 46 0.71 7.92 -23.35
N ASP A 47 -0.38 8.60 -23.69
CA ASP A 47 -0.98 9.64 -22.84
C ASP A 47 -1.55 9.05 -21.55
N GLN A 48 -2.20 7.89 -21.63
CA GLN A 48 -2.72 7.20 -20.45
C GLN A 48 -1.57 6.73 -19.55
N VAL A 49 -0.51 6.15 -20.12
CA VAL A 49 0.69 5.73 -19.38
C VAL A 49 1.30 6.91 -18.63
N THR A 50 1.44 8.06 -19.28
CA THR A 50 2.03 9.27 -18.67
C THR A 50 1.18 9.76 -17.50
N LYS A 51 -0.14 9.81 -17.66
CA LYS A 51 -1.06 10.22 -16.58
C LYS A 51 -1.05 9.24 -15.40
N ILE A 52 -1.06 7.94 -15.69
CA ILE A 52 -1.05 6.90 -14.65
C ILE A 52 0.28 6.92 -13.88
N LYS A 53 1.42 7.16 -14.54
CA LYS A 53 2.70 7.38 -13.85
C LYS A 53 2.66 8.58 -12.91
N GLY A 54 2.05 9.69 -13.32
CA GLY A 54 1.88 10.86 -12.44
C GLY A 54 1.01 10.56 -11.22
N LEU A 55 -0.11 9.85 -11.40
CA LEU A 55 -0.97 9.40 -10.31
C LEU A 55 -0.23 8.46 -9.34
N HIS A 56 0.62 7.58 -9.87
CA HIS A 56 1.45 6.69 -9.07
C HIS A 56 2.47 7.45 -8.20
N GLN A 57 3.15 8.44 -8.77
CA GLN A 57 4.10 9.29 -8.04
C GLN A 57 3.40 10.11 -6.94
N GLU A 58 2.18 10.59 -7.20
CA GLU A 58 1.37 11.25 -6.17
C GLU A 58 1.01 10.28 -5.04
N PHE A 59 0.60 9.05 -5.39
CA PHE A 59 0.31 7.99 -4.43
C PHE A 59 1.53 7.68 -3.54
N GLU A 60 2.70 7.46 -4.14
CA GLU A 60 3.98 7.25 -3.45
C GLU A 60 4.30 8.39 -2.49
N THR A 61 4.20 9.62 -2.98
CA THR A 61 4.49 10.82 -2.18
C THR A 61 3.55 10.91 -0.98
N ASN A 62 2.25 10.68 -1.18
CA ASN A 62 1.26 10.72 -0.11
C ASN A 62 1.52 9.64 0.94
N VAL A 63 1.77 8.40 0.51
CA VAL A 63 2.05 7.26 1.40
C VAL A 63 3.33 7.48 2.19
N ASN A 64 4.39 7.93 1.53
CA ASN A 64 5.67 8.21 2.18
C ASN A 64 5.59 9.37 3.19
N ASN A 65 4.58 10.24 3.09
CA ASN A 65 4.35 11.33 4.04
C ASN A 65 3.35 11.00 5.16
N ILE A 66 2.75 9.79 5.21
CA ILE A 66 1.85 9.38 6.28
C ILE A 66 2.57 9.45 7.63
N LYS A 67 2.04 10.25 8.56
CA LYS A 67 2.53 10.29 9.94
C LYS A 67 1.94 9.11 10.71
N ILE A 68 2.81 8.35 11.40
CA ILE A 68 2.39 7.27 12.29
C ILE A 68 2.57 7.75 13.72
N GLU A 69 1.45 8.08 14.36
CA GLU A 69 1.44 8.53 15.74
C GLU A 69 1.42 7.33 16.68
N GLY A 70 2.00 7.49 17.88
CA GLY A 70 1.99 6.45 18.92
C GLY A 70 2.88 5.22 18.66
N PHE A 71 3.45 5.07 17.46
CA PHE A 71 4.41 4.00 17.16
C PHE A 71 5.74 4.22 17.89
N LYS A 72 6.28 3.15 18.47
CA LYS A 72 7.56 3.13 19.16
C LYS A 72 8.42 2.00 18.60
N ASP A 73 9.56 2.36 18.03
CA ASP A 73 10.49 1.41 17.44
C ASP A 73 11.00 0.42 18.51
N GLY A 74 11.10 -0.86 18.16
CA GLY A 74 11.51 -1.92 19.09
C GLY A 74 10.49 -2.30 20.18
N ALA A 75 9.39 -1.57 20.35
CA ALA A 75 8.47 -1.76 21.48
C ALA A 75 7.91 -3.19 21.60
N LEU A 76 7.57 -3.84 20.48
CA LEU A 76 7.10 -5.22 20.46
C LEU A 76 8.24 -6.23 20.71
N ILE A 77 9.44 -5.95 20.21
CA ILE A 77 10.63 -6.77 20.45
C ILE A 77 10.96 -6.76 21.94
N ASP A 78 10.87 -5.60 22.61
CA ASP A 78 11.07 -5.49 24.05
C ASP A 78 10.09 -6.37 24.83
N VAL A 79 8.80 -6.39 24.45
CA VAL A 79 7.78 -7.21 25.13
C VAL A 79 8.16 -8.69 25.01
N ILE A 80 8.54 -9.13 23.79
CA ILE A 80 8.96 -10.51 23.53
C ILE A 80 10.20 -10.86 24.36
N GLN A 81 11.25 -10.03 24.30
CA GLN A 81 12.52 -10.28 25.01
C GLN A 81 12.37 -10.24 26.53
N SER A 82 11.41 -9.46 27.05
CA SER A 82 11.16 -9.37 28.49
C SER A 82 10.56 -10.66 29.08
N GLY A 83 9.96 -11.52 28.25
CA GLY A 83 9.19 -12.69 28.70
C GLY A 83 7.92 -12.33 29.47
N LYS A 84 7.55 -11.05 29.56
CA LYS A 84 6.37 -10.55 30.28
C LYS A 84 5.41 -9.90 29.30
N TRP A 85 4.17 -10.38 29.30
CA TRP A 85 3.13 -9.82 28.44
C TRP A 85 2.73 -8.41 28.91
N ASP A 86 2.84 -7.44 28.00
CA ASP A 86 2.37 -6.07 28.19
C ASP A 86 1.26 -5.79 27.17
N GLU A 87 0.02 -6.03 27.58
CA GLU A 87 -1.16 -5.88 26.71
C GLU A 87 -1.32 -4.46 26.18
N ALA A 88 -1.08 -3.46 27.04
CA ALA A 88 -1.26 -2.06 26.68
C ALA A 88 -0.24 -1.65 25.61
N LYS A 89 1.04 -2.02 25.79
CA LYS A 89 2.10 -1.72 24.82
C LYS A 89 1.84 -2.42 23.49
N VAL A 90 1.40 -3.68 23.51
CA VAL A 90 1.04 -4.42 22.29
C VAL A 90 -0.12 -3.75 21.55
N LYS A 91 -1.25 -3.49 22.24
CA LYS A 91 -2.42 -2.85 21.62
C LYS A 91 -2.10 -1.47 21.05
N GLN A 92 -1.27 -0.68 21.73
CA GLN A 92 -0.84 0.62 21.23
C GLN A 92 -0.08 0.50 19.89
N GLN A 93 0.87 -0.45 19.78
CA GLN A 93 1.62 -0.64 18.53
C GLN A 93 0.73 -1.15 17.40
N LEU A 94 -0.17 -2.10 17.69
CA LEU A 94 -1.12 -2.59 16.70
C LEU A 94 -2.10 -1.52 16.22
N ALA A 95 -2.54 -0.62 17.10
CA ALA A 95 -3.38 0.52 16.72
C ALA A 95 -2.64 1.46 15.77
N ALA A 96 -1.35 1.73 16.02
CA ALA A 96 -0.53 2.55 15.12
C ALA A 96 -0.35 1.88 13.73
N PHE A 97 -0.19 0.55 13.68
CA PHE A 97 -0.18 -0.19 12.41
C PHE A 97 -1.52 -0.12 11.68
N GLY A 98 -2.63 -0.26 12.41
CA GLY A 98 -3.97 -0.13 11.83
C GLY A 98 -4.22 1.25 11.24
N GLN A 99 -3.78 2.32 11.91
CA GLN A 99 -3.87 3.68 11.39
C GLN A 99 -3.06 3.88 10.11
N LEU A 100 -1.84 3.32 10.04
CA LEU A 100 -1.05 3.34 8.81
C LEU A 100 -1.78 2.62 7.68
N ASP A 101 -2.24 1.38 7.93
CA ASP A 101 -2.91 0.55 6.94
C ASP A 101 -4.16 1.25 6.37
N GLN A 102 -4.98 1.85 7.24
CA GLN A 102 -6.15 2.63 6.83
C GLN A 102 -5.79 3.80 5.90
N GLN A 103 -4.74 4.56 6.22
CA GLN A 103 -4.31 5.69 5.38
C GLN A 103 -3.72 5.24 4.05
N VAL A 104 -2.95 4.16 4.03
CA VAL A 104 -2.42 3.56 2.79
C VAL A 104 -3.57 3.10 1.88
N ARG A 105 -4.57 2.41 2.45
CA ARG A 105 -5.78 1.98 1.72
C ARG A 105 -6.56 3.16 1.17
N TYR A 106 -6.71 4.24 1.93
CA TYR A 106 -7.36 5.46 1.46
C TYR A 106 -6.67 6.00 0.19
N TYR A 107 -5.35 6.19 0.23
CA TYR A 107 -4.63 6.73 -0.92
C TYR A 107 -4.60 5.76 -2.12
N ARG A 108 -4.63 4.46 -1.87
CA ARG A 108 -4.78 3.45 -2.91
C ARG A 108 -6.13 3.55 -3.63
N VAL A 109 -7.22 3.70 -2.88
CA VAL A 109 -8.56 3.92 -3.47
C VAL A 109 -8.57 5.22 -4.27
N LYS A 110 -7.96 6.29 -3.76
CA LYS A 110 -7.81 7.57 -4.48
C LYS A 110 -7.02 7.38 -5.79
N TYR A 111 -5.93 6.62 -5.77
CA TYR A 111 -5.14 6.30 -6.96
C TYR A 111 -5.98 5.59 -8.03
N TYR A 112 -6.65 4.49 -7.68
CA TYR A 112 -7.47 3.75 -8.65
C TYR A 112 -8.68 4.55 -9.14
N PHE A 113 -9.23 5.45 -8.33
CA PHE A 113 -10.23 6.41 -8.79
C PHE A 113 -9.65 7.33 -9.89
N GLY A 114 -8.46 7.88 -9.68
CA GLY A 114 -7.76 8.68 -10.69
C GLY A 114 -7.44 7.89 -11.97
N VAL A 115 -6.96 6.65 -11.83
CA VAL A 115 -6.73 5.75 -12.97
C VAL A 115 -8.03 5.58 -13.76
N ASN A 116 -9.14 5.29 -13.10
CA ASN A 116 -10.43 5.09 -13.74
C ASN A 116 -10.93 6.31 -14.55
N GLN A 117 -10.54 7.54 -14.18
CA GLN A 117 -10.86 8.75 -14.94
C GLN A 117 -10.08 8.87 -16.26
N VAL A 118 -8.92 8.21 -16.37
CA VAL A 118 -8.03 8.24 -17.54
C VAL A 118 -8.41 7.16 -18.57
N LEU A 119 -9.09 6.10 -18.13
CA LEU A 119 -9.39 4.91 -18.93
C LEU A 119 -10.63 5.06 -19.82
N THR A 120 -10.66 4.28 -20.92
CA THR A 120 -11.86 4.08 -21.74
C THR A 120 -12.88 3.20 -21.01
N PRO A 121 -14.16 3.20 -21.40
CA PRO A 121 -15.18 2.36 -20.76
C PRO A 121 -14.82 0.87 -20.70
N GLU A 122 -14.19 0.33 -21.75
CA GLU A 122 -13.77 -1.06 -21.84
C GLU A 122 -12.65 -1.36 -20.83
N GLN A 123 -11.64 -0.50 -20.76
CA GLN A 123 -10.55 -0.61 -19.79
C GLN A 123 -11.06 -0.51 -18.35
N ARG A 124 -12.03 0.37 -18.07
CA ARG A 124 -12.66 0.48 -16.74
C ARG A 124 -13.39 -0.78 -16.32
N THR A 125 -14.03 -1.46 -17.27
CA THR A 125 -14.72 -2.74 -17.03
C THR A 125 -13.72 -3.81 -16.58
N GLN A 126 -12.55 -3.86 -17.22
CA GLN A 126 -11.46 -4.75 -16.84
C GLN A 126 -10.94 -4.41 -15.43
N VAL A 127 -10.58 -3.15 -15.18
CA VAL A 127 -10.12 -2.68 -13.86
C VAL A 127 -11.11 -3.00 -12.75
N LYS A 128 -12.43 -2.84 -12.98
CA LYS A 128 -13.44 -3.21 -11.99
C LYS A 128 -13.36 -4.68 -11.60
N LYS A 129 -13.19 -5.58 -12.59
CA LYS A 129 -13.05 -7.02 -12.34
C LYS A 129 -11.78 -7.32 -11.55
N ASP A 130 -10.67 -6.71 -11.91
CA ASP A 130 -9.38 -6.96 -11.25
C ASP A 130 -9.36 -6.40 -9.83
N LEU A 131 -9.96 -5.24 -9.59
CA LEU A 131 -10.16 -4.71 -8.24
C LEU A 131 -11.08 -5.59 -7.41
N GLN A 132 -12.15 -6.14 -7.98
CA GLN A 132 -13.01 -7.09 -7.28
C GLN A 132 -12.26 -8.38 -6.92
N GLN A 133 -11.35 -8.86 -7.76
CA GLN A 133 -10.53 -10.03 -7.45
C GLN A 133 -9.46 -9.72 -6.40
N ALA A 134 -8.84 -8.55 -6.48
CA ALA A 134 -7.82 -8.14 -5.53
C ALA A 134 -8.38 -7.94 -4.12
N LEU A 135 -9.52 -7.25 -4.01
CA LEU A 135 -10.09 -6.80 -2.73
C LEU A 135 -10.96 -7.86 -2.03
N ASN A 136 -11.23 -9.00 -2.66
CA ASN A 136 -11.93 -10.15 -2.08
C ASN A 136 -10.93 -11.17 -1.51
#